data_AF-A0A2E8HA59-F1
#
_entry.id   AF-A0A2E8HA59-F1
#
_cell.length_a   1.000
_cell.length_b   1.000
_cell.length_c   1.000
_cell.angle_alpha   90.00
_cell.angle_beta   90.00
_cell.angle_gamma   90.00
#
_symmetry.space_group_name_H-M   'P 1'
#
loop_
_entity.id
_entity.type
_entity.pdbx_description
1 polymer ?
#
loop_
_entity_poly.entity_id
_entity_poly.type
_entity_poly.pdbx_seq_one_letter_code
_entity_poly.pdbx_strand_id
1 'polypeptide(L)'
;MERLVHRMSGKRALRVLLVLPVPAVYRLTNVLLTTEPPMDRTRLSNKGQVVIPARLRHALGWQAGVEFTVEQIEGGLALRPIGDGAMTAIDEVYGSIAYAGPPKSLHEMEEAIVSAARRAT
;
A
#
# COMPACT_ATOMS: atom_id res chain seq x y z
N MET A 1 23.63 24.17 -19.24
CA MET A 1 24.38 23.87 -20.47
C MET A 1 25.56 23.01 -20.01
N GLU A 2 25.75 21.76 -20.39
CA GLU A 2 25.51 21.10 -21.67
C GLU A 2 24.77 19.77 -21.53
N ARG A 3 24.01 19.44 -22.58
CA ARG A 3 23.40 18.13 -22.81
C ARG A 3 24.48 17.23 -23.41
N LEU A 4 24.52 15.96 -23.03
CA LEU A 4 24.84 14.91 -23.98
C LEU A 4 23.83 13.77 -23.84
N VAL A 5 22.75 13.90 -24.62
CA VAL A 5 21.86 12.80 -24.94
C VAL A 5 22.65 11.86 -25.85
N HIS A 6 22.85 10.62 -25.43
CA HIS A 6 23.06 9.53 -26.37
C HIS A 6 22.01 8.44 -26.13
N ARG A 7 20.99 8.50 -26.97
CA ARG A 7 20.08 7.41 -27.26
C ARG A 7 20.87 6.38 -28.07
N MET A 8 21.15 5.21 -27.51
CA MET A 8 21.49 4.04 -28.29
C MET A 8 20.86 2.76 -27.73
N SER A 9 20.19 2.09 -28.65
CA SER A 9 19.64 0.74 -28.60
C SER A 9 20.67 -0.29 -28.13
N GLY A 10 20.19 -1.29 -27.38
CA GLY A 10 20.92 -2.54 -27.16
C GLY A 10 21.45 -2.74 -25.74
N LYS A 11 20.72 -3.54 -24.96
CA LYS A 11 21.19 -4.43 -23.87
C LYS A 11 22.61 -4.17 -23.35
N ARG A 12 22.87 -3.12 -22.55
CA ARG A 12 24.09 -3.02 -21.73
C ARG A 12 23.76 -2.40 -20.38
N ALA A 13 23.90 -3.22 -19.34
CA ALA A 13 23.65 -2.88 -17.95
C ALA A 13 24.51 -1.69 -17.51
N LEU A 14 23.87 -0.61 -17.09
CA LEU A 14 24.54 0.51 -16.44
C LEU A 14 24.85 0.10 -15.00
N ARG A 15 26.10 -0.31 -14.74
CA ARG A 15 26.58 -0.66 -13.40
C ARG A 15 26.82 0.63 -12.60
N VAL A 16 25.76 1.23 -12.07
CA VAL A 16 25.87 2.26 -11.04
C VAL A 16 26.27 1.56 -9.75
N LEU A 17 27.56 1.65 -9.42
CA LEU A 17 28.13 1.04 -8.21
C LEU A 17 27.72 1.88 -6.99
N LEU A 18 26.47 1.75 -6.53
CA LEU A 18 26.06 2.28 -5.24
C LEU A 18 26.59 1.33 -4.16
N VAL A 19 27.80 1.61 -3.65
CA VAL A 19 28.43 0.83 -2.58
C VAL A 19 27.71 1.16 -1.27
N LEU A 20 26.75 0.33 -0.86
CA LEU A 20 26.19 0.36 0.50
C LEU A 20 26.88 -0.73 1.33
N PRO A 21 27.42 -0.41 2.53
CA PRO A 21 28.06 -1.39 3.39
C PRO A 21 26.99 -2.15 4.18
N VAL A 22 26.79 -3.43 3.90
CA VAL A 22 25.98 -4.29 4.78
C VAL A 22 26.72 -5.62 4.98
N PRO A 23 27.07 -6.00 6.23
CA PRO A 23 27.79 -7.24 6.48
C PRO A 23 26.85 -8.44 6.50
N ALA A 24 27.37 -9.54 5.96
CA ALA A 24 27.11 -10.93 6.32
C ALA A 24 25.69 -11.51 6.15
N VAL A 25 25.64 -12.47 5.21
CA VAL A 25 24.67 -13.58 5.05
C VAL A 25 23.33 -13.22 4.38
N TYR A 26 23.33 -13.21 3.04
CA TYR A 26 22.12 -13.44 2.26
C TYR A 26 22.20 -14.80 1.58
N ARG A 27 21.34 -15.73 2.03
CA ARG A 27 20.91 -16.92 1.30
C ARG A 27 20.49 -16.49 -0.11
N LEU A 28 21.07 -17.09 -1.14
CA LEU A 28 20.87 -16.78 -2.56
C LEU A 28 19.41 -16.97 -2.98
N THR A 29 18.56 -16.01 -2.65
CA THR A 29 17.27 -15.85 -3.32
C THR A 29 17.54 -14.87 -4.44
N ASN A 30 17.49 -15.37 -5.68
CA ASN A 30 17.60 -14.51 -6.86
C ASN A 30 16.47 -13.48 -6.80
N VAL A 31 16.77 -12.27 -6.34
CA VAL A 31 15.87 -11.13 -6.44
C VAL A 31 15.93 -10.69 -7.90
N LEU A 32 15.09 -11.30 -8.72
CA LEU A 32 14.67 -10.71 -9.98
C LEU A 32 13.91 -9.41 -9.63
N LEU A 33 14.64 -8.30 -9.54
CA LEU A 33 14.06 -6.96 -9.63
C LEU A 33 13.57 -6.75 -11.06
N THR A 34 12.53 -7.47 -11.47
CA THR A 34 11.72 -7.06 -12.62
C THR A 34 10.84 -5.93 -12.10
N THR A 35 11.35 -4.70 -12.15
CA THR A 35 10.66 -3.49 -11.70
C THR A 35 9.67 -3.00 -12.76
N GLU A 36 8.78 -3.87 -13.23
CA GLU A 36 7.59 -3.45 -13.95
C GLU A 36 6.41 -3.97 -13.12
N PRO A 37 5.59 -3.09 -12.52
CA PRO A 37 4.41 -3.55 -11.80
C PRO A 37 3.57 -4.39 -12.77
N PRO A 38 2.98 -5.51 -12.30
CA PRO A 38 2.21 -6.37 -13.17
C PRO A 38 1.11 -5.56 -13.86
N MET A 39 1.16 -5.51 -15.19
CA MET A 39 0.22 -4.72 -15.98
C MET A 39 -1.07 -5.50 -16.19
N ASP A 40 -2.17 -5.00 -15.62
CA ASP A 40 -3.50 -5.51 -15.92
C ASP A 40 -4.07 -4.84 -17.18
N ARG A 41 -4.71 -5.62 -18.06
CA ARG A 41 -5.39 -5.11 -19.24
C ARG A 41 -6.90 -5.20 -19.06
N THR A 42 -7.59 -4.09 -19.23
CA THR A 42 -9.07 -4.05 -19.22
C THR A 42 -9.58 -3.37 -20.48
N ARG A 43 -10.83 -3.67 -20.86
CA ARG A 43 -11.46 -3.16 -22.08
C ARG A 43 -12.52 -2.13 -21.74
N LEU A 44 -12.57 -1.05 -22.51
CA LEU A 44 -13.67 -0.10 -22.49
C LEU A 44 -14.92 -0.74 -23.09
N SER A 45 -16.00 -0.81 -22.31
CA SER A 45 -17.29 -1.28 -22.79
C SER A 45 -17.89 -0.29 -23.80
N ASN A 46 -18.92 -0.72 -24.54
CA ASN A 46 -19.70 0.16 -25.41
C ASN A 46 -20.40 1.30 -24.66
N LYS A 47 -20.58 1.16 -23.35
CA LYS A 47 -21.13 2.19 -22.46
C LYS A 47 -20.07 3.13 -21.88
N GLY A 48 -18.82 3.01 -22.32
CA GLY A 48 -17.72 3.83 -21.80
C GLY A 48 -17.24 3.43 -20.40
N GLN A 49 -17.50 2.20 -19.96
CA GLN A 49 -17.08 1.73 -18.64
C GLN A 49 -15.81 0.87 -18.73
N VAL A 50 -14.89 1.07 -17.81
CA VAL A 50 -13.75 0.18 -17.60
C VAL A 50 -13.93 -0.57 -16.28
N VAL A 51 -13.60 -1.85 -16.28
CA VAL A 51 -13.59 -2.65 -15.05
C VAL A 51 -12.23 -2.48 -14.39
N ILE A 52 -12.20 -2.24 -13.09
CA ILE A 52 -10.96 -2.25 -12.30
C ILE A 52 -10.74 -3.69 -11.77
N PRO A 53 -9.62 -4.35 -12.14
CA PRO A 53 -9.30 -5.71 -11.70
C PRO A 53 -9.38 -5.86 -10.17
N ALA A 54 -9.84 -7.01 -9.71
CA ALA A 54 -10.00 -7.30 -8.29
C ALA A 54 -8.69 -7.08 -7.51
N ARG A 55 -7.56 -7.52 -8.07
CA ARG A 55 -6.23 -7.34 -7.47
C ARG A 55 -5.95 -5.87 -7.13
N LEU A 56 -6.19 -4.95 -8.06
CA LEU A 56 -5.97 -3.51 -7.85
C LEU A 56 -6.95 -2.94 -6.83
N ARG A 57 -8.22 -3.34 -6.88
CA ARG A 57 -9.22 -2.93 -5.87
C ARG A 57 -8.80 -3.35 -4.47
N HIS A 58 -8.37 -4.60 -4.28
CA HIS A 58 -7.90 -5.10 -2.98
C HIS A 58 -6.63 -4.40 -2.50
N ALA A 59 -5.66 -4.18 -3.38
CA ALA A 59 -4.41 -3.52 -3.03
C ALA A 59 -4.61 -2.04 -2.62
N LEU A 60 -5.59 -1.36 -3.22
CA LEU A 60 -5.92 0.04 -2.95
C LEU A 60 -7.06 0.20 -1.93
N GLY A 61 -7.60 -0.90 -1.39
CA GLY A 61 -8.70 -0.88 -0.42
C GLY A 61 -10.06 -0.46 -0.99
N TRP A 62 -10.21 -0.37 -2.31
CA TRP A 62 -11.44 0.11 -2.95
C TRP A 62 -12.57 -0.90 -2.85
N GLN A 63 -13.66 -0.47 -2.21
CA GLN A 63 -14.90 -1.23 -2.10
C GLN A 63 -15.87 -0.88 -3.23
N ALA A 64 -16.93 -1.68 -3.37
CA ALA A 64 -18.03 -1.30 -4.25
C ALA A 64 -18.69 -0.01 -3.75
N GLY A 65 -18.99 0.91 -4.67
CA GLY A 65 -19.61 2.20 -4.33
C GLY A 65 -18.62 3.36 -4.14
N VAL A 66 -17.30 3.12 -4.16
CA VAL A 66 -16.31 4.21 -4.17
C VAL A 66 -16.53 5.08 -5.42
N GLU A 67 -16.70 6.38 -5.20
CA GLU A 67 -16.78 7.38 -6.26
C GLU A 67 -15.39 7.88 -6.62
N PHE A 68 -15.18 8.27 -7.89
CA PHE A 68 -13.88 8.72 -8.38
C PHE A 68 -14.00 10.02 -9.19
N THR A 69 -13.09 10.96 -8.99
CA THR A 69 -12.80 11.97 -10.00
C THR A 69 -11.99 11.33 -11.12
N VAL A 70 -12.29 11.75 -12.34
CA VAL A 70 -11.56 11.34 -13.54
C VAL A 70 -10.83 12.57 -14.06
N GLU A 71 -9.51 12.56 -13.96
CA GLU A 71 -8.67 13.69 -14.38
C GLU A 71 -7.81 13.30 -15.58
N GLN A 72 -7.74 14.17 -16.58
CA GLN A 72 -6.84 13.98 -17.70
C GLN A 72 -5.41 14.35 -17.30
N ILE A 73 -4.46 13.46 -17.59
CA ILE A 73 -3.02 13.67 -17.37
C ILE A 73 -2.26 13.42 -18.68
N GLU A 74 -0.98 13.78 -18.72
CA GLU A 74 -0.15 13.50 -19.89
C GLU A 74 -0.08 11.99 -20.15
N GLY A 75 -0.53 11.56 -21.33
CA GLY A 75 -0.53 10.15 -21.72
C GLY A 75 -1.59 9.28 -21.06
N GLY A 76 -2.56 9.83 -20.31
CA GLY A 76 -3.58 8.99 -19.68
C GLY A 76 -4.66 9.70 -18.87
N LEU A 77 -5.33 8.91 -18.03
CA LEU A 77 -6.35 9.34 -17.10
C LEU A 77 -5.96 8.89 -15.69
N ALA A 78 -6.14 9.76 -14.70
CA ALA A 78 -6.02 9.44 -13.29
C ALA A 78 -7.41 9.30 -12.67
N LEU A 79 -7.60 8.22 -11.91
CA LEU A 79 -8.79 8.04 -11.07
C LEU A 79 -8.40 8.40 -9.64
N ARG A 80 -9.05 9.39 -9.04
CA ARG A 80 -8.86 9.72 -7.61
C ARG A 80 -10.17 9.49 -6.85
N PRO A 81 -10.17 8.68 -5.77
CA PRO A 81 -11.37 8.52 -4.96
C PRO A 81 -11.90 9.87 -4.46
N ILE A 82 -13.20 10.10 -4.60
CA ILE A 82 -13.92 11.21 -3.97
C ILE A 82 -14.29 10.71 -2.57
N GLY A 83 -13.53 11.15 -1.55
CA GLY A 83 -13.74 10.97 -0.11
C GLY A 83 -14.56 9.77 0.37
N ASP A 84 -13.93 8.79 1.01
CA ASP A 84 -14.10 8.56 2.46
C ASP A 84 -12.83 7.97 3.11
N GLY A 85 -11.69 8.19 2.45
CA GLY A 85 -10.38 8.19 3.10
C GLY A 85 -10.19 9.48 3.91
N ALA A 86 -11.08 9.78 4.85
CA ALA A 86 -10.61 10.50 6.00
C ALA A 86 -9.58 9.55 6.62
N MET A 87 -8.29 9.80 6.34
CA MET A 87 -7.24 9.39 7.25
C MET A 87 -7.73 9.89 8.59
N THR A 88 -8.27 9.01 9.42
CA THR A 88 -8.73 9.39 10.75
C THR A 88 -7.46 9.90 11.40
N ALA A 89 -7.37 11.21 11.57
CA ALA A 89 -6.19 11.78 12.20
C ALA A 89 -6.10 11.12 13.58
N ILE A 90 -4.89 10.84 14.07
CA ILE A 90 -4.74 10.28 15.43
C ILE A 90 -5.50 11.15 16.45
N ASP A 91 -5.57 12.47 16.20
CA ASP A 91 -6.35 13.44 16.97
C ASP A 91 -7.88 13.16 16.97
N GLU A 92 -8.44 12.62 15.90
CA GLU A 92 -9.86 12.27 15.78
C GLU A 92 -10.20 10.97 16.54
N VAL A 93 -9.21 10.10 16.77
CA VAL A 93 -9.35 8.86 17.58
C VAL A 93 -8.85 9.05 19.02
N TYR A 94 -8.16 10.17 19.31
CA TYR A 94 -7.60 10.47 20.63
C TYR A 94 -8.67 10.48 21.75
N GLY A 95 -9.93 10.73 21.41
CA GLY A 95 -11.05 10.63 22.37
C GLY A 95 -11.51 9.19 22.68
N SER A 96 -11.23 8.21 21.81
CA SER A 96 -11.63 6.81 22.00
C SER A 96 -10.64 5.98 22.82
N ILE A 97 -9.45 6.53 23.11
CA ILE A 97 -8.43 5.92 24.00
C ILE A 97 -8.53 6.39 25.46
N ALA A 98 -9.50 7.25 25.79
CA ALA A 98 -9.65 7.77 27.14
C ALA A 98 -10.23 6.72 28.11
N TYR A 99 -9.35 5.90 28.70
CA TYR A 99 -9.70 5.08 29.87
C TYR A 99 -9.68 5.98 31.12
N ALA A 100 -10.86 6.32 31.64
CA ALA A 100 -11.03 7.18 32.81
C ALA A 100 -10.94 6.43 34.17
N GLY A 101 -10.62 5.14 34.16
CA GLY A 101 -10.55 4.30 35.35
C GLY A 101 -9.15 4.27 36.00
N PRO A 102 -9.05 3.77 37.25
CA PRO A 102 -7.76 3.55 37.89
C PRO A 102 -6.94 2.51 37.10
N PRO A 103 -5.60 2.67 37.03
CA PRO A 103 -4.74 1.71 36.34
C PRO A 103 -4.88 0.32 36.97
N LYS A 104 -4.94 -0.71 36.12
CA LYS A 104 -4.97 -2.10 36.56
C LYS A 104 -3.58 -2.59 36.95
N SER A 105 -3.50 -3.33 38.04
CA SER A 105 -2.30 -4.05 38.42
C SER A 105 -2.06 -5.26 37.51
N LEU A 106 -0.81 -5.72 37.41
CA LEU A 106 -0.46 -6.91 36.62
C LEU A 106 -1.28 -8.13 37.05
N HIS A 107 -1.50 -8.29 38.35
CA HIS A 107 -2.28 -9.39 38.89
C HIS A 107 -3.74 -9.37 38.40
N GLU A 108 -4.40 -8.20 38.44
CA GLU A 108 -5.77 -8.05 37.91
C GLU A 108 -5.84 -8.34 36.40
N MET A 109 -4.79 -8.02 35.64
CA MET A 109 -4.71 -8.33 34.21
C MET A 109 -4.61 -9.84 33.97
N GLU A 110 -3.75 -10.53 34.72
CA GLU A 110 -3.58 -11.98 34.64
C GLU A 110 -4.87 -12.73 34.99
N GLU A 111 -5.55 -12.33 36.06
CA GLU A 111 -6.85 -12.90 36.44
C GLU A 111 -7.91 -12.67 35.36
N ALA A 112 -7.95 -11.47 34.76
CA ALA A 112 -8.89 -11.16 33.69
C ALA A 112 -8.68 -12.05 32.46
N ILE A 113 -7.43 -12.28 32.05
CA ILE A 113 -7.07 -13.17 30.93
C ILE A 113 -7.53 -14.60 31.21
N VAL A 114 -7.23 -15.14 32.40
CA VAL A 114 -7.65 -16.50 32.79
C VAL A 114 -9.17 -16.62 32.82
N SER A 115 -9.87 -15.62 33.36
CA SER A 115 -11.33 -15.59 33.38
C SER A 115 -11.94 -15.56 31.97
N ALA A 116 -11.34 -14.80 31.06
CA ALA A 116 -11.80 -14.68 29.68
C ALA A 116 -11.59 -15.97 28.89
N ALA A 117 -10.43 -16.62 29.05
CA ALA A 117 -10.15 -17.91 28.44
C ALA A 117 -11.14 -19.00 28.88
N ARG A 118 -11.50 -19.03 30.18
CA ARG A 118 -12.52 -19.95 30.71
C ARG A 118 -13.93 -19.69 30.17
N ARG A 119 -14.28 -18.45 29.86
CA ARG A 119 -15.58 -18.10 29.25
C ARG A 119 -15.65 -18.43 27.75
N ALA A 120 -14.50 -18.59 27.10
CA ALA A 120 -14.41 -18.87 25.66
C ALA A 120 -14.38 -20.37 25.32
N THR A 121 -14.54 -21.24 26.33
CA THR A 121 -14.63 -22.71 26.21
C THR A 121 -16.02 -23.17 26.61
#